data_AF-A0A5A9PSG7-F1
#
_entry.id   AF-A0A5A9PSG7-F1
#
_cell.length_a   1.000
_cell.length_b   1.000
_cell.length_c   1.000
_cell.angle_alpha   90.00
_cell.angle_beta   90.00
_cell.angle_gamma   90.00
#
_symmetry.space_group_name_H-M   'P 1'
#
loop_
_entity.id
_entity.type
_entity.pdbx_description
1 polymer ?
#
loop_
_entity_poly.entity_id
_entity_poly.type
_entity_poly.pdbx_seq_one_letter_code
_entity_poly.pdbx_strand_id
1 'polypeptide(L)'
;MHETHNSQTHILSVIVTTNIPFLQNVLSNSQFLYGTVDTQFIDGNQELFILKPTQNRAQKLLHYLGHIMVNGPITPIPVKAKPSSVDPVVPLVPLGGPPMGFRDVLLKEGPKGFAKAVRQHQGLLLMDTTFRDAHQSLLATRVRTHDLKKIAPFVAHNFNNLFSLENWGGE
;
A
#
# COMPACT_ATOMS: atom_id res chain seq x y z
N MET A 1 -27.68 14.07 20.45
CA MET A 1 -27.34 13.70 19.05
C MET A 1 -25.86 13.37 18.85
N HIS A 2 -24.92 14.13 19.43
CA HIS A 2 -23.49 13.80 19.34
C HIS A 2 -23.12 12.45 19.99
N GLU A 3 -23.72 12.11 21.14
CA GLU A 3 -23.48 10.83 21.83
C GLU A 3 -24.00 9.61 21.04
N THR A 4 -25.14 9.74 20.35
CA THR A 4 -25.73 8.66 19.55
C THR A 4 -24.92 8.34 18.28
N HIS A 5 -24.31 9.36 17.66
CA HIS A 5 -23.43 9.17 16.51
C HIS A 5 -22.14 8.44 16.90
N ASN A 6 -21.57 8.76 18.07
CA ASN A 6 -20.36 8.11 18.56
C ASN A 6 -20.62 6.65 18.96
N SER A 7 -21.74 6.37 19.62
CA SER A 7 -22.10 5.01 20.03
C SER A 7 -22.28 4.04 18.86
N GLN A 8 -22.85 4.48 17.72
CA GLN A 8 -23.02 3.62 16.55
C GLN A 8 -21.72 3.38 15.78
N THR A 9 -20.74 4.28 15.91
CA THR A 9 -19.43 4.15 15.24
C THR A 9 -18.57 3.03 15.84
N HIS A 10 -18.86 2.59 17.07
CA HIS A 10 -18.10 1.56 17.79
C HIS A 10 -18.72 0.15 17.75
N ILE A 11 -19.89 -0.03 17.15
CA ILE A 11 -20.56 -1.34 17.11
C ILE A 11 -19.99 -2.17 15.94
N LEU A 12 -19.18 -3.16 16.28
CA LEU A 12 -18.68 -4.17 15.34
C LEU A 12 -19.59 -5.40 15.38
N SER A 13 -20.51 -5.51 14.42
CA SER A 13 -21.22 -6.77 14.17
C SER A 13 -20.43 -7.63 13.19
N VAL A 14 -19.96 -8.79 13.65
CA VAL A 14 -19.11 -9.70 12.86
C VAL A 14 -19.91 -10.87 12.26
N ILE A 15 -21.09 -11.17 12.80
CA ILE A 15 -21.85 -12.39 12.51
C ILE A 15 -23.16 -12.11 11.78
N VAL A 16 -23.74 -10.91 11.93
CA VAL A 16 -25.06 -10.56 11.36
C VAL A 16 -25.00 -9.23 10.61
N THR A 17 -25.68 -9.15 9.47
CA THR A 17 -25.86 -7.87 8.75
C THR A 17 -26.70 -6.91 9.59
N THR A 18 -26.21 -5.69 9.82
CA THR A 18 -26.92 -4.67 10.62
C THR A 18 -27.30 -3.48 9.76
N ASN A 19 -28.29 -2.71 10.23
CA ASN A 19 -28.71 -1.43 9.62
C ASN A 19 -27.82 -0.24 10.02
N ILE A 20 -26.66 -0.48 10.64
CA ILE A 20 -25.75 0.57 11.14
C ILE A 20 -25.33 1.53 10.01
N PRO A 21 -24.91 1.09 8.82
CA PRO A 21 -24.50 2.02 7.76
C PRO A 21 -25.65 2.94 7.30
N PHE A 22 -26.88 2.44 7.31
CA PHE A 22 -28.07 3.23 7.01
C PHE A 22 -28.33 4.28 8.10
N LEU A 23 -28.25 3.89 9.38
CA LEU A 23 -28.41 4.82 10.50
C LEU A 23 -27.31 5.89 10.53
N GLN A 24 -26.07 5.55 10.18
CA GLN A 24 -24.99 6.52 10.03
C GLN A 24 -25.29 7.55 8.94
N ASN A 25 -25.84 7.13 7.80
CA ASN A 25 -26.26 8.04 6.74
C ASN A 25 -27.40 8.96 7.21
N VAL A 26 -28.39 8.43 7.93
CA VAL A 26 -29.49 9.21 8.51
C VAL A 26 -28.97 10.26 9.51
N LEU A 27 -28.15 9.84 10.48
CA LEU A 27 -27.59 10.73 11.50
C LEU A 27 -26.62 11.78 10.94
N SER A 28 -26.13 11.60 9.72
CA SER A 28 -25.20 12.53 9.06
C SER A 28 -25.89 13.40 8.00
N ASN A 29 -27.16 13.16 7.68
CA ASN A 29 -27.92 13.94 6.70
C ASN A 29 -28.30 15.31 7.29
N SER A 30 -28.13 16.37 6.49
CA SER A 30 -28.36 17.75 6.93
C SER A 30 -29.81 18.01 7.36
N GLN A 31 -30.81 17.48 6.65
CA GLN A 31 -32.22 17.63 7.02
C GLN A 31 -32.52 16.99 8.39
N PHE A 32 -31.90 15.84 8.67
CA PHE A 32 -32.00 15.18 9.97
C PHE A 32 -31.34 15.99 11.09
N LEU A 33 -30.15 16.54 10.85
CA LEU A 33 -29.41 17.36 11.82
C LEU A 33 -30.13 18.67 12.18
N TYR A 34 -30.78 19.31 11.20
CA TYR A 34 -31.55 20.54 11.41
C TYR A 34 -32.99 20.29 11.88
N GLY A 35 -33.39 19.02 12.05
CA GLY A 35 -34.73 18.64 12.52
C GLY A 35 -35.84 18.91 11.49
N THR A 36 -35.49 19.15 10.22
CA THR A 36 -36.43 19.39 9.12
C THR A 36 -36.76 18.08 8.43
N VAL A 37 -37.37 17.14 9.16
CA VAL A 37 -37.75 15.80 8.65
C VAL A 37 -39.25 15.58 8.75
N ASP A 38 -39.82 14.89 7.77
CA ASP A 38 -41.22 14.50 7.71
C ASP A 38 -41.38 12.99 7.45
N THR A 39 -42.61 12.52 7.24
CA THR A 39 -42.88 11.10 6.96
C THR A 39 -42.33 10.63 5.61
N GLN A 40 -41.98 11.53 4.70
CA GLN A 40 -41.44 11.23 3.37
C GLN A 40 -39.90 11.34 3.33
N PHE A 41 -39.27 11.72 4.44
CA PHE A 41 -37.82 11.94 4.55
C PHE A 41 -36.99 10.78 3.98
N ILE A 42 -37.30 9.53 4.33
CA ILE A 42 -36.53 8.37 3.86
C ILE A 42 -36.71 8.18 2.34
N ASP A 43 -37.93 8.33 1.83
CA ASP A 43 -38.25 8.12 0.41
C ASP A 43 -37.65 9.21 -0.48
N GLY A 44 -37.58 10.45 0.04
CA GLY A 44 -37.03 11.62 -0.64
C GLY A 44 -35.50 11.71 -0.66
N ASN A 45 -34.81 10.94 0.19
CA ASN A 45 -33.35 10.98 0.36
C ASN A 45 -32.73 9.62 -0.05
N GLN A 46 -32.73 9.33 -1.35
CA GLN A 46 -32.22 8.06 -1.92
C GLN A 46 -30.72 7.82 -1.61
N GLU A 47 -29.96 8.88 -1.31
CA GLU A 47 -28.56 8.79 -0.92
C GLU A 47 -28.35 8.09 0.42
N LEU A 48 -29.38 7.99 1.28
CA LEU A 48 -29.33 7.22 2.52
C LEU A 48 -29.05 5.73 2.28
N PHE A 49 -29.39 5.21 1.10
CA PHE A 49 -29.15 3.83 0.69
C PHE A 49 -27.79 3.62 0.00
N ILE A 50 -27.00 4.68 -0.20
CA ILE A 50 -25.62 4.57 -0.68
C ILE A 50 -24.74 4.16 0.51
N LEU A 51 -24.73 2.85 0.79
CA LEU A 51 -24.00 2.29 1.92
C LEU A 51 -22.52 2.17 1.58
N LYS A 52 -21.66 2.82 2.37
CA LYS A 52 -20.21 2.64 2.23
C LYS A 52 -19.81 1.26 2.76
N PRO A 53 -19.14 0.43 1.96
CA PRO A 53 -18.70 -0.89 2.43
C PRO A 53 -17.66 -0.71 3.55
N THR A 54 -17.93 -1.34 4.70
CA THR A 54 -16.98 -1.38 5.81
C THR A 54 -15.81 -2.32 5.49
N GLN A 55 -14.58 -1.90 5.79
CA GLN A 55 -13.42 -2.74 5.54
C GLN A 55 -13.19 -3.75 6.67
N ASN A 56 -13.41 -5.03 6.38
CA ASN A 56 -13.15 -6.11 7.32
C ASN A 56 -11.69 -6.61 7.27
N ARG A 57 -10.73 -5.74 7.61
CA ARG A 57 -9.29 -6.08 7.50
C ARG A 57 -8.82 -7.04 8.60
N ALA A 58 -9.27 -6.84 9.84
CA ALA A 58 -8.83 -7.64 10.98
C ALA A 58 -9.26 -9.11 10.84
N GLN A 59 -10.53 -9.38 10.48
CA GLN A 59 -10.99 -10.75 10.29
C GLN A 59 -10.29 -11.43 9.11
N LYS A 60 -10.06 -10.72 8.00
CA LYS A 60 -9.29 -11.26 6.87
C LYS A 60 -7.86 -11.64 7.28
N LEU A 61 -7.21 -10.82 8.11
CA LEU A 61 -5.88 -11.11 8.64
C LEU A 61 -5.90 -12.33 9.58
N LEU A 62 -6.84 -12.38 10.52
CA LEU A 62 -6.98 -13.51 11.43
C LEU A 62 -7.28 -14.82 10.70
N HIS A 63 -8.17 -14.76 9.70
CA HIS A 63 -8.47 -15.90 8.85
C HIS A 63 -7.23 -16.36 8.07
N TYR A 64 -6.47 -15.43 7.49
CA TYR A 64 -5.22 -15.74 6.81
C TYR A 64 -4.20 -16.42 7.75
N LEU A 65 -3.98 -15.85 8.94
CA LEU A 65 -3.06 -16.43 9.93
C LEU A 65 -3.51 -17.81 10.40
N GLY A 66 -4.80 -17.97 10.73
CA GLY A 66 -5.38 -19.26 11.13
C GLY A 66 -5.23 -20.32 10.04
N HIS A 67 -5.52 -19.96 8.78
CA HIS A 67 -5.35 -20.86 7.65
C HIS A 67 -3.89 -21.29 7.47
N ILE A 68 -2.93 -20.36 7.53
CA ILE A 68 -1.51 -20.68 7.39
C ILE A 68 -0.99 -21.54 8.56
N MET A 69 -1.46 -21.31 9.79
CA MET A 69 -1.07 -22.12 10.95
C MET A 69 -1.57 -23.57 10.86
N VAL A 70 -2.78 -23.79 10.34
CA VAL A 70 -3.39 -25.13 10.25
C VAL A 70 -2.95 -25.87 9.00
N ASN A 71 -3.00 -25.21 7.84
CA ASN A 71 -2.79 -25.84 6.54
C ASN A 71 -1.36 -25.64 5.99
N GLY A 72 -0.54 -24.83 6.67
CA GLY A 72 0.77 -24.43 6.19
C GLY A 72 0.71 -23.36 5.08
N PRO A 73 1.88 -22.89 4.63
CA PRO A 73 1.97 -21.95 3.50
C PRO A 73 1.55 -22.63 2.19
N ILE A 74 0.83 -21.89 1.34
CA ILE A 74 0.35 -22.36 0.03
C ILE A 74 1.51 -22.72 -0.90
N THR A 75 2.65 -22.04 -0.75
CA THR A 75 3.86 -22.32 -1.51
C THR A 75 4.79 -23.21 -0.68
N PRO A 76 5.15 -24.41 -1.18
CA PRO A 76 6.12 -25.26 -0.51
C PRO A 76 7.44 -24.50 -0.37
N ILE A 77 7.96 -24.39 0.85
CA ILE A 77 9.30 -23.84 1.06
C ILE A 77 10.28 -24.91 0.59
N PRO A 78 11.07 -24.68 -0.48
CA PRO A 78 11.93 -25.72 -1.08
C PRO A 78 13.01 -26.23 -0.12
N VAL A 79 13.26 -25.47 0.93
CA VAL A 79 14.30 -25.69 1.92
C VAL A 79 13.68 -25.78 3.31
N LYS A 80 14.09 -26.76 4.11
CA LYS A 80 13.75 -26.88 5.55
C LYS A 80 14.47 -25.82 6.42
N ALA A 81 14.95 -24.74 5.80
CA ALA A 81 15.65 -23.69 6.50
C ALA A 81 14.68 -22.95 7.42
N LYS A 82 15.05 -22.82 8.70
CA LYS A 82 14.32 -21.95 9.61
C LYS A 82 14.49 -20.50 9.17
N PRO A 83 13.48 -19.63 9.34
CA PRO A 83 13.65 -18.21 9.17
C PRO A 83 14.86 -17.71 9.98
N SER A 84 15.60 -16.75 9.41
CA SER A 84 16.68 -16.08 10.14
C SER A 84 16.11 -15.47 11.43
N SER A 85 16.80 -15.67 12.55
CA SER A 85 16.50 -14.98 13.81
C SER A 85 17.03 -13.55 13.86
N VAL A 86 17.79 -13.14 12.86
CA VAL A 86 18.39 -11.81 12.76
C VAL A 86 17.45 -10.89 11.99
N ASP A 87 17.02 -9.81 12.64
CA ASP A 87 16.34 -8.72 11.98
C ASP A 87 17.32 -7.92 11.11
N PRO A 88 17.02 -7.69 9.82
CA PRO A 88 17.87 -6.89 8.96
C PRO A 88 18.00 -5.46 9.48
N VAL A 89 19.24 -4.99 9.60
CA VAL A 89 19.53 -3.59 9.94
C VAL A 89 19.20 -2.72 8.73
N VAL A 90 18.23 -1.81 8.88
CA VAL A 90 17.92 -0.79 7.87
C VAL A 90 18.78 0.45 8.17
N PRO A 91 19.63 0.90 7.23
CA PRO A 91 20.46 2.08 7.44
C PRO A 91 19.62 3.34 7.67
N LEU A 92 20.14 4.26 8.49
CA LEU A 92 19.56 5.58 8.65
C LEU A 92 19.73 6.39 7.36
N VAL A 93 18.71 7.17 7.03
CA VAL A 93 18.70 8.06 5.87
C VAL A 93 18.54 9.51 6.32
N PRO A 94 19.14 10.48 5.60
CA PRO A 94 18.94 11.90 5.87
C PRO A 94 17.45 12.28 5.86
N LEU A 95 17.09 13.29 6.67
CA LEU A 95 15.78 13.92 6.59
C LEU A 95 15.69 14.77 5.33
N GLY A 96 14.68 14.55 4.50
CA GLY A 96 14.44 15.31 3.28
C GLY A 96 14.15 14.44 2.06
N GLY A 97 14.14 15.07 0.89
CA GLY A 97 14.07 14.37 -0.38
C GLY A 97 15.45 13.85 -0.81
N PRO A 98 15.49 12.78 -1.62
CA PRO A 98 16.75 12.27 -2.17
C PRO A 98 17.43 13.31 -3.07
N PRO A 99 18.75 13.22 -3.25
CA PRO A 99 19.46 14.08 -4.21
C PRO A 99 18.93 13.89 -5.64
N MET A 100 19.12 14.90 -6.48
CA MET A 100 18.74 14.80 -7.88
C MET A 100 19.53 13.71 -8.61
N GLY A 101 18.89 13.08 -9.58
CA GLY A 101 19.47 12.03 -10.42
C GLY A 101 18.95 12.04 -11.85
N PHE A 102 19.24 10.98 -12.58
CA PHE A 102 18.85 10.81 -13.98
C PHE A 102 17.33 10.87 -14.21
N ARG A 103 16.52 10.48 -13.21
CA ARG A 103 15.07 10.61 -13.24
C ARG A 103 14.62 12.07 -13.35
N ASP A 104 15.30 13.00 -12.69
CA ASP A 104 14.93 14.42 -12.70
C ASP A 104 15.20 15.04 -14.07
N VAL A 105 16.27 14.61 -14.75
CA VAL A 105 16.54 14.98 -16.14
C VAL A 105 15.40 14.51 -17.05
N LEU A 106 14.93 13.26 -16.88
CA LEU A 106 13.81 12.74 -17.66
C LEU A 106 12.53 13.54 -17.44
N LEU A 107 12.19 13.88 -16.19
CA LEU A 107 10.99 14.65 -15.88
C LEU A 107 11.06 16.10 -16.39
N LYS A 108 12.24 16.72 -16.34
CA LYS A 108 12.43 18.12 -16.72
C LYS A 108 12.58 18.31 -18.23
N GLU A 109 13.32 17.42 -18.90
CA GLU A 109 13.75 17.60 -20.29
C GLU A 109 13.16 16.55 -21.24
N GLY A 110 12.39 15.60 -20.71
CA GLY A 110 11.77 14.53 -21.48
C GLY A 110 12.76 13.52 -22.06
N PRO A 111 12.27 12.56 -22.86
CA PRO A 111 13.09 11.47 -23.39
C PRO A 111 14.30 11.91 -24.23
N LYS A 112 14.14 13.00 -25.01
CA LYS A 112 15.23 13.54 -25.85
C LYS A 112 16.36 14.15 -25.00
N GLY A 113 16.01 14.91 -23.96
CA GLY A 113 16.97 15.48 -23.02
C GLY A 113 17.69 14.38 -22.23
N PHE A 114 16.94 13.39 -21.74
CA PHE A 114 17.49 12.21 -21.08
C PHE A 114 18.51 11.48 -21.95
N ALA A 115 18.17 11.15 -23.20
CA ALA A 115 19.09 10.47 -24.12
C ALA A 115 20.34 11.32 -24.43
N LYS A 116 20.21 12.64 -24.47
CA LYS A 116 21.35 13.56 -24.62
C LYS A 116 22.26 13.51 -23.39
N ALA A 117 21.70 13.58 -22.18
CA ALA A 117 22.46 13.51 -20.93
C ALA A 117 23.22 12.18 -20.80
N VAL A 118 22.59 11.06 -21.15
CA VAL A 118 23.23 9.73 -21.17
C VAL A 118 24.43 9.70 -22.12
N ARG A 119 24.30 10.25 -23.34
CA ARG A 119 25.41 10.30 -24.31
C ARG A 119 26.56 11.23 -23.88
N GLN A 120 26.25 12.25 -23.09
CA GLN A 120 27.25 13.22 -22.61
C GLN A 120 27.97 12.74 -21.35
N HIS A 121 27.38 11.82 -20.59
CA HIS A 121 27.97 11.28 -19.37
C HIS A 121 29.33 10.60 -19.67
N GLN A 122 30.37 11.03 -18.95
CA GLN A 122 31.70 10.43 -19.04
C GLN A 122 31.82 9.30 -18.01
N GLY A 123 32.02 8.08 -18.49
CA GLY A 123 32.15 6.89 -17.66
C GLY A 123 30.96 5.93 -17.76
N LEU A 124 31.12 4.76 -17.15
CA LEU A 124 30.12 3.70 -17.18
C LEU A 124 28.93 4.06 -16.30
N LEU A 125 27.74 3.97 -16.90
CA LEU A 125 26.47 4.05 -16.19
C LEU A 125 26.06 2.66 -15.70
N LEU A 126 25.53 2.60 -14.49
CA LEU A 126 25.10 1.36 -13.85
C LEU A 126 23.59 1.33 -13.67
N MET A 127 23.00 0.16 -13.91
CA MET A 127 21.61 -0.16 -13.56
C MET A 127 21.64 -1.21 -12.45
N ASP A 128 20.93 -0.95 -11.35
CA ASP A 128 20.76 -1.93 -10.28
C ASP A 128 19.56 -2.84 -10.59
N THR A 129 19.76 -4.15 -10.50
CA THR A 129 18.75 -5.20 -10.74
C THR A 129 18.30 -5.89 -9.46
N THR A 130 18.75 -5.42 -8.29
CA THR A 130 18.44 -6.00 -6.97
C THR A 130 16.93 -6.06 -6.72
N PHE A 131 16.15 -5.11 -7.25
CA PHE A 131 14.71 -5.04 -7.04
C PHE A 131 13.92 -5.94 -7.99
N ARG A 132 14.56 -6.57 -8.99
CA ARG A 132 13.92 -7.41 -9.99
C ARG A 132 14.75 -8.65 -10.33
N ASP A 133 15.74 -8.53 -11.22
CA ASP A 133 16.35 -9.72 -11.84
C ASP A 133 17.22 -10.52 -10.88
N ALA A 134 17.87 -9.86 -9.93
CA ALA A 134 18.75 -10.54 -8.97
C ALA A 134 18.04 -11.64 -8.17
N HIS A 135 16.77 -11.39 -7.79
CA HIS A 135 15.97 -12.36 -7.04
C HIS A 135 15.12 -13.27 -7.95
N GLN A 136 15.02 -12.97 -9.25
CA GLN A 136 14.38 -13.86 -10.21
C GLN A 136 15.15 -15.16 -10.35
N SER A 137 16.47 -15.10 -10.54
CA SER A 137 17.32 -16.29 -10.68
C SER A 137 17.55 -17.01 -9.34
N LEU A 138 17.65 -16.27 -8.22
CA LEU A 138 18.10 -16.82 -6.95
C LEU A 138 16.98 -17.15 -5.97
N LEU A 139 15.85 -16.45 -6.05
CA LEU A 139 14.76 -16.52 -5.07
C LEU A 139 13.40 -16.72 -5.74
N ALA A 140 13.38 -17.17 -7.00
CA ALA A 140 12.17 -17.44 -7.77
C ALA A 140 11.13 -16.31 -7.68
N THR A 141 11.61 -15.05 -7.80
CA THR A 141 10.82 -13.82 -7.72
C THR A 141 10.02 -13.64 -6.42
N ARG A 142 10.44 -14.28 -5.31
CA ARG A 142 9.70 -14.28 -4.02
C ARG A 142 10.09 -13.15 -3.06
N VAL A 143 10.94 -12.21 -3.45
CA VAL A 143 11.23 -11.03 -2.62
C VAL A 143 9.99 -10.14 -2.55
N ARG A 144 9.55 -9.82 -1.33
CA ARG A 144 8.27 -9.13 -1.10
C ARG A 144 8.44 -7.62 -1.13
N THR A 145 7.38 -6.92 -1.55
CA THR A 145 7.29 -5.45 -1.47
C THR A 145 7.56 -4.92 -0.06
N HIS A 146 7.18 -5.66 0.98
CA HIS A 146 7.45 -5.30 2.38
C HIS A 146 8.95 -5.08 2.63
N ASP A 147 9.80 -5.96 2.07
CA ASP A 147 11.23 -5.95 2.31
C ASP A 147 11.92 -4.89 1.43
N LEU A 148 11.53 -4.78 0.15
CA LEU A 148 12.02 -3.73 -0.76
C LEU A 148 11.64 -2.32 -0.30
N LYS A 149 10.42 -2.13 0.21
CA LYS A 149 9.95 -0.82 0.70
C LYS A 149 10.77 -0.34 1.90
N LYS A 150 11.24 -1.24 2.76
CA LYS A 150 12.06 -0.88 3.93
C LYS A 150 13.39 -0.25 3.53
N ILE A 151 14.03 -0.76 2.47
CA ILE A 151 15.36 -0.27 2.03
C ILE A 151 15.28 0.83 0.96
N ALA A 152 14.12 1.00 0.31
CA ALA A 152 13.93 1.99 -0.77
C ALA A 152 14.37 3.44 -0.42
N PRO A 153 14.14 3.99 0.80
CA PRO A 153 14.63 5.32 1.13
C PRO A 153 16.15 5.44 1.07
N PHE A 154 16.86 4.40 1.52
CA PHE A 154 18.33 4.36 1.45
C PHE A 154 18.79 4.31 0.00
N VAL A 155 18.13 3.47 -0.81
CA VAL A 155 18.45 3.36 -2.23
C VAL A 155 18.28 4.70 -2.95
N ALA A 156 17.19 5.41 -2.69
CA ALA A 156 16.94 6.71 -3.29
C ALA A 156 18.00 7.75 -2.92
N HIS A 157 18.52 7.75 -1.68
CA HIS A 157 19.51 8.72 -1.22
C HIS A 157 20.93 8.39 -1.67
N ASN A 158 21.31 7.11 -1.63
CA ASN A 158 22.69 6.68 -1.79
C ASN A 158 23.01 6.18 -3.20
N PHE A 159 22.00 5.83 -3.99
CA PHE A 159 22.14 5.37 -5.37
C PHE A 159 21.47 6.32 -6.38
N ASN A 160 21.35 7.61 -6.04
CA ASN A 160 20.78 8.64 -6.90
C ASN A 160 21.54 8.84 -8.24
N ASN A 161 22.82 8.43 -8.28
CA ASN A 161 23.68 8.53 -9.46
C ASN A 161 23.56 7.32 -10.42
N LEU A 162 22.79 6.28 -10.08
CA LEU A 162 22.52 5.19 -11.00
C LEU A 162 21.74 5.69 -12.21
N PHE A 163 21.93 5.01 -13.35
CA PHE A 163 21.15 5.26 -14.55
C PHE A 163 19.69 4.88 -14.35
N SER A 164 19.46 3.71 -13.74
CA SER A 164 18.13 3.23 -13.40
C SER A 164 18.18 2.17 -12.30
N LEU A 165 17.01 1.92 -11.72
CA LEU A 165 16.73 0.77 -10.88
C LEU A 165 15.70 -0.09 -11.62
N GLU A 166 16.08 -1.31 -11.98
CA GLU A 166 15.13 -2.28 -12.51
C GLU A 166 14.28 -2.83 -11.35
N ASN A 167 13.02 -2.44 -11.29
CA ASN A 167 12.12 -2.75 -10.17
C ASN A 167 10.75 -3.28 -10.59
N TRP A 168 10.53 -3.54 -11.88
CA TRP A 168 9.27 -4.07 -12.41
C TRP A 168 9.48 -4.81 -13.73
N GLY A 169 8.44 -5.53 -14.17
CA GLY A 169 8.50 -6.41 -15.35
C GLY A 169 9.08 -7.78 -15.02
N GLY A 170 9.33 -8.58 -16.06
CA GLY A 170 9.61 -10.02 -15.96
C GLY A 170 8.58 -10.80 -16.76
N GLU A 171 8.94 -12.01 -17.19
CA GLU A 171 8.01 -12.98 -17.80
C GLU A 171 7.25 -13.77 -16.73
#